data_AF-A0A960TDY5-F1
#
_entry.id   AF-A0A960TDY5-F1
#
_cell.length_a   1.000
_cell.length_b   1.000
_cell.length_c   1.000
_cell.angle_alpha   90.00
_cell.angle_beta   90.00
_cell.angle_gamma   90.00
#
_symmetry.space_group_name_H-M   'P 1'
#
loop_
_entity.id
_entity.type
_entity.pdbx_description
1 polymer ?
#
loop_
_entity_poly.entity_id
_entity_poly.type
_entity_poly.pdbx_seq_one_letter_code
_entity_poly.pdbx_strand_id
1 'polypeptide(L)'
;MSMLNLATLLPSSPGGIGLYHQVAIWALSPWVPLKEEALAFGTVTHDLIALQGLMLGIFTFLSEGISFNQLTRQALQVSDEPSQ
;
A
#
# COMPACT_ATOMS: atom_id res chain seq x y z
N MET A 1 15.81 9.74 0.43
CA MET A 1 14.46 10.03 -0.10
C MET A 1 14.36 10.01 -1.63
N SER A 2 15.46 10.09 -2.39
CA SER A 2 15.40 10.17 -3.86
C SER A 2 15.03 8.87 -4.59
N MET A 3 15.38 7.70 -4.05
CA MET A 3 15.05 6.39 -4.68
C MET A 3 13.55 6.05 -4.61
N LEU A 4 12.89 6.46 -3.52
CA LEU A 4 11.46 6.22 -3.27
C LEU A 4 10.57 6.99 -4.24
N ASN A 5 10.92 8.24 -4.57
CA ASN A 5 10.19 9.05 -5.56
C ASN A 5 10.39 8.54 -7.01
N LEU A 6 11.47 7.80 -7.28
CA LEU A 6 11.68 7.18 -8.59
C LEU A 6 10.81 5.91 -8.74
N ALA A 7 10.57 5.20 -7.63
CA ALA A 7 9.69 4.02 -7.62
C ALA A 7 8.22 4.38 -7.84
N THR A 8 7.77 5.59 -7.51
CA THR A 8 6.40 6.05 -7.78
C THR A 8 6.14 6.37 -9.26
N LEU A 9 7.20 6.56 -10.06
CA LEU A 9 7.11 6.74 -11.51
C LEU A 9 7.02 5.39 -12.26
N LEU A 10 7.37 4.29 -11.61
CA LEU A 10 7.28 2.97 -12.20
C LEU A 10 5.84 2.46 -12.10
N PRO A 11 5.27 1.92 -13.20
CA PRO A 11 3.97 1.28 -13.13
C PRO A 11 4.05 0.14 -12.13
N SER A 12 3.35 0.31 -11.02
CA SER A 12 3.30 -0.68 -9.94
C SER A 12 1.91 -1.27 -9.87
N SER A 13 1.84 -2.53 -9.49
CA SER A 13 0.58 -3.20 -9.20
C SER A 13 -0.10 -2.52 -7.99
N PRO A 14 -1.42 -2.68 -7.82
CA PRO A 14 -2.10 -2.27 -6.60
C PRO A 14 -1.35 -2.79 -5.36
N GLY A 15 -1.01 -1.87 -4.44
CA GLY A 15 -0.22 -2.18 -3.25
C GLY A 15 1.28 -2.38 -3.51
N GLY A 16 1.83 -2.06 -4.69
CA GLY A 16 3.26 -2.13 -4.95
C GLY A 16 3.85 -3.55 -5.02
N ILE A 17 2.99 -4.57 -5.06
CA ILE A 17 3.36 -5.98 -5.01
C ILE A 17 4.21 -6.36 -6.24
N GLY A 18 5.41 -6.85 -5.98
CA GLY A 18 6.34 -7.30 -7.02
C GLY A 18 7.45 -6.28 -7.26
N LEU A 19 7.11 -5.01 -7.53
CA LEU A 19 8.13 -3.95 -7.63
C LEU A 19 8.85 -3.76 -6.29
N TYR A 20 8.11 -3.72 -5.18
CA TYR A 20 8.70 -3.64 -3.84
C TYR A 20 9.65 -4.83 -3.58
N HIS A 21 9.21 -6.05 -3.89
CA HIS A 21 10.00 -7.26 -3.70
C HIS A 21 11.27 -7.28 -4.57
N GLN A 22 11.17 -6.82 -5.82
CA GLN A 22 12.31 -6.74 -6.73
C GLN A 22 13.33 -5.70 -6.27
N VAL A 23 12.86 -4.54 -5.79
CA VAL A 23 13.71 -3.51 -5.18
C VAL A 23 14.33 -4.02 -3.89
N ALA A 24 13.61 -4.78 -3.07
CA ALA A 24 14.16 -5.40 -1.86
C ALA A 24 15.29 -6.38 -2.19
N ILE A 25 15.12 -7.22 -3.22
CA ILE A 25 16.19 -8.11 -3.71
C ILE A 25 17.40 -7.32 -4.17
N TRP A 26 17.21 -6.25 -4.96
CA TRP A 26 18.33 -5.43 -5.43
C TRP A 26 19.03 -4.69 -4.29
N ALA A 27 18.26 -4.11 -3.37
CA ALA A 27 18.77 -3.41 -2.21
C ALA A 27 19.55 -4.36 -1.31
N LEU A 28 19.10 -5.60 -1.11
CA LEU A 28 19.78 -6.54 -0.22
C LEU A 28 20.89 -7.34 -0.89
N SER A 29 20.96 -7.39 -2.22
CA SER A 29 21.97 -8.15 -2.96
C SER A 29 23.44 -7.88 -2.60
N PRO A 30 23.87 -6.68 -2.14
CA PRO A 30 25.23 -6.47 -1.67
C PRO A 30 25.56 -7.18 -0.35
N TRP A 31 24.53 -7.53 0.43
CA TRP A 31 24.66 -8.08 1.79
C TRP A 31 24.17 -9.51 1.92
N VAL A 32 23.16 -9.88 1.13
CA VAL A 32 22.47 -11.17 1.19
C VAL A 32 22.69 -11.89 -0.15
N PRO A 33 23.50 -12.95 -0.20
CA PRO A 33 23.83 -13.64 -1.45
C PRO A 33 22.66 -14.47 -2.00
N LEU A 34 21.76 -14.92 -1.11
CA LEU A 34 20.61 -15.73 -1.48
C LEU A 34 19.39 -14.84 -1.75
N LYS A 35 18.92 -14.84 -3.00
CA LYS A 35 17.74 -14.08 -3.42
C LYS A 35 16.48 -14.47 -2.64
N GLU A 36 16.39 -15.72 -2.20
CA GLU A 36 15.28 -16.26 -1.41
C GLU A 36 15.17 -15.58 -0.05
N GLU A 37 16.31 -15.34 0.63
CA GLU A 37 16.36 -14.65 1.91
C GLU A 37 15.99 -13.17 1.76
N ALA A 38 16.48 -12.52 0.70
CA ALA A 38 16.14 -11.14 0.41
C ALA A 38 14.65 -10.97 0.06
N LEU A 39 14.07 -11.93 -0.66
CA LEU A 39 12.64 -11.96 -0.97
C LEU A 39 11.81 -12.16 0.30
N ALA A 40 12.17 -13.12 1.15
CA ALA A 40 11.48 -13.39 2.41
C ALA A 40 11.47 -12.15 3.32
N PHE A 41 12.62 -11.47 3.45
CA PHE A 41 12.71 -10.20 4.18
C PHE A 41 11.80 -9.13 3.57
N GLY A 42 11.83 -8.98 2.24
CA GLY A 42 10.99 -8.04 1.52
C GLY A 42 9.50 -8.29 1.77
N THR A 43 9.05 -9.54 1.66
CA THR A 43 7.65 -9.92 1.89
C THR A 43 7.21 -9.64 3.32
N VAL A 44 7.97 -10.10 4.32
CA VAL A 44 7.62 -9.88 5.73
C VAL A 44 7.54 -8.38 6.05
N THR A 45 8.52 -7.60 5.60
CA THR A 45 8.54 -6.16 5.87
C THR A 45 7.38 -5.45 5.18
N HIS A 46 7.06 -5.81 3.94
CA HIS A 46 5.96 -5.24 3.18
C HIS A 46 4.60 -5.54 3.83
N ASP A 47 4.39 -6.81 4.21
CA ASP A 47 3.15 -7.26 4.83
C ASP A 47 2.92 -6.61 6.19
N LEU A 48 3.99 -6.44 7.00
CA LEU A 48 3.89 -5.74 8.27
C LEU A 48 3.48 -4.27 8.11
N ILE A 49 4.03 -3.58 7.12
CA ILE A 49 3.66 -2.18 6.82
C ILE A 49 2.21 -2.11 6.34
N ALA A 50 1.81 -3.00 5.43
CA ALA A 50 0.45 -3.07 4.92
C ALA A 50 -0.56 -3.37 6.06
N LEU A 51 -0.21 -4.31 6.94
CA LEU A 51 -1.02 -4.68 8.10
C LEU A 51 -1.21 -3.51 9.07
N GLN A 52 -0.15 -2.75 9.36
CA GLN A 52 -0.26 -1.57 10.22
C GLN A 52 -1.21 -0.52 9.62
N GLY A 53 -1.07 -0.23 8.32
CA GLY A 53 -1.97 0.69 7.63
C GLY A 53 -3.42 0.22 7.63
N LEU A 54 -3.63 -1.08 7.40
CA LEU A 54 -4.96 -1.70 7.45
C LEU A 54 -5.57 -1.60 8.85
N MET A 55 -4.80 -1.89 9.90
CA MET A 55 -5.28 -1.82 11.29
C MET A 55 -5.66 -0.40 11.68
N LEU A 56 -4.86 0.60 11.30
CA LEU A 56 -5.21 2.01 11.54
C LEU A 56 -6.48 2.42 10.78
N GLY A 57 -6.59 2.03 9.51
CA GLY A 57 -7.79 2.31 8.70
C GLY A 57 -9.05 1.69 9.31
N ILE A 58 -8.98 0.42 9.72
CA ILE A 58 -10.09 -0.28 10.39
C ILE A 58 -10.41 0.39 11.73
N PHE A 59 -9.39 0.70 12.53
CA PHE A 59 -9.59 1.34 13.83
C PHE A 59 -10.29 2.69 13.69
N THR A 60 -9.81 3.56 12.79
CA THR A 60 -10.43 4.86 12.54
C THR A 60 -11.86 4.70 12.04
N PHE A 61 -12.07 3.82 11.04
CA PHE A 61 -13.40 3.53 10.48
C PHE A 61 -14.41 3.09 11.55
N LEU A 62 -14.00 2.20 12.45
CA LEU A 62 -14.84 1.75 13.56
C LEU A 62 -15.03 2.85 14.61
N SER A 63 -13.99 3.64 14.91
CA SER A 63 -14.05 4.70 15.92
C SER A 63 -14.95 5.88 15.53
N GLU A 64 -15.01 6.20 14.24
CA GLU A 64 -15.84 7.28 13.71
C GLU A 64 -17.30 6.85 13.52
N GLY A 65 -17.63 5.58 13.78
CA GLY A 65 -18.98 5.03 13.62
C GLY A 65 -19.48 5.09 12.18
N ILE A 66 -18.56 5.23 11.22
CA ILE A 66 -18.87 5.32 9.81
C ILE A 66 -19.36 3.95 9.34
N SER A 67 -20.59 3.92 8.83
CA SER A 67 -21.10 2.73 8.16
C SER A 67 -20.83 2.84 6.66
N PHE A 68 -20.59 1.69 6.01
CA PHE A 68 -20.50 1.63 4.55
C PHE A 68 -21.73 2.26 3.87
N ASN A 69 -22.92 2.16 4.49
CA ASN A 69 -24.14 2.79 4.00
C ASN A 69 -24.08 4.33 3.96
N GLN A 70 -23.39 4.97 4.92
CA GLN A 70 -23.20 6.43 4.93
C GLN A 70 -22.23 6.86 3.83
N LEU A 71 -21.14 6.11 3.63
CA LEU A 71 -20.19 6.37 2.54
C LEU A 71 -20.83 6.20 1.17
N THR A 72 -21.63 5.14 0.97
CA THR A 72 -22.35 4.93 -0.30
C THR A 72 -23.34 6.05 -0.58
N ARG A 73 -24.06 6.55 0.44
CA ARG A 73 -24.97 7.69 0.26
C ARG A 73 -24.24 8.98 -0.09
N GLN A 74 -23.10 9.27 0.53
CA GLN A 74 -22.28 10.43 0.18
C GLN A 74 -21.71 10.33 -1.24
N ALA A 75 -21.21 9.16 -1.64
CA ALA A 75 -20.67 8.94 -2.98
C ALA A 75 -21.73 9.12 -4.08
N LEU A 76 -22.97 8.68 -3.85
CA LEU A 76 -24.09 8.85 -4.79
C LEU A 76 -24.58 10.31 -4.84
N GLN A 77 -24.59 11.02 -3.71
CA GLN A 77 -24.96 12.44 -3.70
C GLN A 77 -23.98 13.33 -4.48
N VAL A 78 -22.68 13.01 -4.43
CA VAL A 78 -21.66 13.72 -5.20
C VAL A 78 -21.77 13.43 -6.71
N SER A 79 -22.24 12.25 -7.13
CA SER A 79 -22.46 11.97 -8.56
C SER A 79 -23.69 12.65 -9.15
N ASP A 80 -24.65 13.04 -8.30
CA ASP A 80 -25.88 13.71 -8.70
C ASP A 80 -25.74 15.25 -8.76
N GLU A 81 -24.65 15.83 -8.22
CA GLU A 81 -24.36 17.25 -8.43
C GLU A 81 -23.90 17.50 -9.88
N PRO A 82 -24.58 18.36 -10.66
CA PRO A 82 -24.16 18.68 -12.01
C PRO A 82 -22.82 19.41 -11.92
N SER A 83 -21.80 18.84 -12.57
CA SER A 83 -20.49 19.44 -12.76
C SER A 83 -20.63 20.88 -13.26
N GLN A 84 -20.42 21.86 -12.38
CA GLN A 84 -20.24 23.27 -12.76
C GLN A 84 -18.83 23.50 -13.27
#